data_AF-A0A173MMZ1-F1
#
_entry.id   AF-A0A173MMZ1-F1
#
_cell.length_a   1.000
_cell.length_b   1.000
_cell.length_c   1.000
_cell.angle_alpha   90.00
_cell.angle_beta   90.00
_cell.angle_gamma   90.00
#
_symmetry.space_group_name_H-M   'P 1'
#
loop_
_entity.id
_entity.type
_entity.pdbx_description
1 polymer ?
#
loop_
_entity_poly.entity_id
_entity_poly.type
_entity_poly.pdbx_seq_one_letter_code
_entity_poly.pdbx_strand_id
1 'polypeptide(L)'
;MSTERLYDLGFINQVAKGNQALQERLCRSFVSSANGGLEELHQALAENNLENIGKAAHKLKSTIEAMRVIEGTRLIKLIEKSARLNVNVEAIPEMIHDATTIIRETVTQLQTDLQLQ
;
A
#
# COMPACT_ATOMS: atom_id res chain seq x y z
N MET A 1 -12.11 -22.83 -3.77
CA MET A 1 -10.91 -22.34 -4.47
C MET A 1 -10.22 -21.39 -3.52
N SER A 2 -8.95 -21.64 -3.18
CA SER A 2 -8.19 -20.73 -2.31
C SER A 2 -7.75 -19.55 -3.16
N THR A 3 -8.40 -18.39 -3.00
CA THR A 3 -7.92 -17.14 -3.60
C THR A 3 -6.52 -16.89 -3.05
N GLU A 4 -5.53 -16.73 -3.93
CA GLU A 4 -4.17 -16.43 -3.50
C GLU A 4 -4.17 -15.10 -2.74
N ARG A 5 -3.47 -15.04 -1.60
CA ARG A 5 -3.43 -13.83 -0.78
C ARG A 5 -2.44 -12.83 -1.36
N LEU A 6 -2.88 -11.57 -1.47
CA LEU A 6 -2.04 -10.45 -1.90
C LEU A 6 -1.11 -9.93 -0.77
N TYR A 7 -1.26 -10.47 0.44
CA TYR A 7 -0.52 -10.07 1.63
C TYR A 7 -0.07 -11.27 2.48
N ASP A 8 0.88 -11.00 3.38
CA ASP A 8 1.44 -11.93 4.36
C ASP A 8 1.38 -11.28 5.75
N LEU A 9 0.74 -11.97 6.71
CA LEU A 9 0.61 -11.51 8.10
C LEU A 9 1.80 -11.87 8.98
N GLY A 10 2.88 -12.45 8.45
CA GLY A 10 4.00 -12.98 9.22
C GLY A 10 4.60 -11.95 10.18
N PHE A 11 4.84 -10.73 9.71
CA PHE A 11 5.32 -9.63 10.55
C PHE A 11 4.29 -9.24 11.61
N ILE A 12 3.02 -9.07 11.23
CA ILE A 12 1.93 -8.73 12.16
C ILE A 12 1.79 -9.78 13.25
N ASN A 13 1.80 -11.06 12.87
CA ASN A 13 1.69 -12.20 13.78
C ASN A 13 2.88 -12.27 14.74
N GLN A 14 4.09 -11.99 14.25
CA GLN A 14 5.30 -11.92 15.06
C GLN A 14 5.20 -10.79 16.11
N VAL A 15 4.68 -9.62 15.73
CA VAL A 15 4.49 -8.49 16.66
C VAL A 15 3.35 -8.77 17.63
N ALA A 16 2.25 -9.35 17.16
CA ALA A 16 1.08 -9.66 17.96
C ALA A 16 1.33 -10.78 19.00
N LYS A 17 2.28 -11.69 18.75
CA LYS A 17 2.64 -12.80 19.64
C LYS A 17 1.43 -13.62 20.11
N GLY A 18 0.49 -13.87 19.21
CA GLY A 18 -0.75 -14.61 19.49
C GLY A 18 -1.90 -13.78 20.09
N ASN A 19 -1.69 -12.48 20.36
CA ASN A 19 -2.77 -11.60 20.79
C ASN A 19 -3.62 -11.16 19.59
N GLN A 20 -4.79 -11.78 19.43
CA GLN A 20 -5.71 -11.50 18.33
C GLN A 20 -6.22 -10.05 18.31
N ALA A 21 -6.48 -9.45 19.48
CA ALA A 21 -6.92 -8.05 19.55
C ALA A 21 -5.82 -7.08 19.08
N LEU A 22 -4.56 -7.39 19.38
CA LEU A 22 -3.42 -6.62 18.87
C LEU A 22 -3.25 -6.82 17.37
N GLN A 23 -3.34 -8.05 16.87
CA GLN A 23 -3.30 -8.37 15.44
C GLN A 23 -4.37 -7.58 14.69
N GLU A 24 -5.62 -7.58 15.17
CA GLU A 24 -6.74 -6.84 14.57
C GLU A 24 -6.45 -5.34 14.52
N ARG A 25 -6.00 -4.74 15.64
CA ARG A 25 -5.64 -3.32 15.68
C ARG A 25 -4.53 -2.96 14.70
N LEU A 26 -3.51 -3.82 14.56
CA LEU A 26 -2.42 -3.60 13.61
C LEU A 26 -2.91 -3.68 12.16
N CYS A 27 -3.77 -4.65 11.84
CA CYS A 27 -4.39 -4.74 10.51
C CYS A 27 -5.28 -3.53 10.21
N ARG A 28 -6.08 -3.04 11.17
CA ARG A 28 -6.87 -1.81 11.01
C ARG A 28 -5.99 -0.58 10.79
N SER A 29 -4.87 -0.49 11.52
CA SER A 29 -3.87 0.56 11.34
C SER A 29 -3.26 0.52 9.93
N PHE A 30 -2.98 -0.68 9.42
CA PHE A 30 -2.53 -0.87 8.05
C PHE A 30 -3.58 -0.39 7.03
N VAL A 31 -4.84 -0.81 7.16
CA VAL A 31 -5.92 -0.40 6.25
C VAL A 31 -6.05 1.13 6.20
N SER A 32 -6.10 1.77 7.37
CA SER A 32 -6.18 3.23 7.47
C SER A 32 -4.98 3.91 6.80
N SER A 33 -3.76 3.43 7.09
CA SER A 33 -2.52 3.99 6.54
C SER A 33 -2.41 3.79 5.03
N ALA A 34 -2.83 2.62 4.52
CA ALA A 34 -2.82 2.32 3.10
C ALA A 34 -3.80 3.22 2.34
N ASN A 35 -5.02 3.38 2.84
CA ASN A 35 -6.02 4.26 2.24
C ASN A 35 -5.57 5.72 2.24
N GLY A 36 -5.08 6.23 3.38
CA GLY A 36 -4.56 7.61 3.46
C GLY A 36 -3.35 7.84 2.54
N GLY A 37 -2.45 6.86 2.44
CA GLY A 37 -1.31 6.94 1.52
C GLY A 37 -1.72 6.94 0.04
N LEU A 38 -2.76 6.19 -0.33
CA LEU A 38 -3.34 6.24 -1.67
C LEU A 38 -3.98 7.60 -1.95
N GLU A 39 -4.73 8.16 -1.00
CA GLU A 39 -5.33 9.49 -1.13
C GLU A 39 -4.26 10.58 -1.32
N GLU A 40 -3.21 10.58 -0.49
CA GLU A 40 -2.06 11.50 -0.65
C GLU A 40 -1.41 11.36 -2.04
N LEU A 41 -1.27 10.13 -2.54
CA LEU A 41 -0.65 9.84 -3.83
C LEU A 41 -1.51 10.34 -5.00
N HIS A 42 -2.82 10.13 -4.95
CA HIS A 42 -3.78 10.63 -5.96
C HIS A 42 -3.89 12.15 -5.94
N GLN A 43 -3.90 12.76 -4.75
CA GLN A 43 -3.89 14.21 -4.62
C GLN A 43 -2.63 14.81 -5.26
N ALA A 44 -1.45 14.27 -4.95
CA ALA A 44 -0.21 14.74 -5.53
C ALA A 44 -0.16 14.58 -7.06
N LEU A 45 -0.76 13.51 -7.60
CA LEU A 45 -0.95 13.31 -9.03
C LEU A 45 -1.86 14.37 -9.66
N ALA A 46 -3.02 14.66 -9.03
CA ALA A 46 -3.95 15.68 -9.52
C ALA A 46 -3.33 17.09 -9.54
N GLU A 47 -2.43 17.36 -8.59
CA GLU A 47 -1.66 18.61 -8.52
C GLU A 47 -0.44 18.63 -9.46
N ASN A 48 -0.17 17.55 -10.19
CA ASN A 48 1.06 17.34 -10.99
C ASN A 48 2.34 17.59 -10.18
N ASN A 49 2.33 17.27 -8.88
CA ASN A 49 3.42 17.57 -7.96
C ASN A 49 4.33 16.35 -7.75
N LEU A 50 5.36 16.22 -8.58
CA LEU A 50 6.30 15.08 -8.54
C LEU A 50 7.00 14.94 -7.18
N GLU A 51 7.32 16.04 -6.50
CA GLU A 51 7.93 16.00 -5.17
C GLU A 51 6.99 15.32 -4.15
N ASN A 52 5.71 15.72 -4.16
CA ASN A 52 4.70 15.13 -3.29
C ASN A 52 4.39 13.68 -3.67
N ILE A 53 4.39 13.33 -4.96
CA ILE A 53 4.25 11.92 -5.42
C ILE A 53 5.38 11.07 -4.82
N GLY A 54 6.63 11.54 -4.90
CA GLY A 54 7.78 10.83 -4.33
C GLY A 54 7.70 10.68 -2.81
N LYS A 55 7.21 11.70 -2.09
CA LYS A 55 7.00 11.64 -0.63
C LYS A 55 5.87 10.69 -0.25
N ALA A 56 4.71 10.76 -0.92
CA ALA A 56 3.57 9.90 -0.68
C ALA A 56 3.92 8.43 -0.96
N ALA A 57 4.56 8.15 -2.10
CA ALA A 57 5.04 6.82 -2.45
C ALA A 57 6.03 6.27 -1.42
N HIS A 58 6.95 7.09 -0.92
CA HIS A 58 7.90 6.67 0.13
C HIS A 58 7.21 6.23 1.43
N LYS A 59 6.21 7.00 1.90
CA LYS A 59 5.45 6.65 3.10
C LYS A 59 4.65 5.36 2.88
N LEU A 60 3.91 5.28 1.77
CA LEU A 60 3.04 4.16 1.44
C LEU A 60 3.84 2.85 1.28
N LYS A 61 5.06 2.93 0.73
CA LYS A 61 5.98 1.79 0.59
C LYS A 61 6.18 1.04 1.91
N SER A 62 6.55 1.75 2.98
CA SER A 62 6.80 1.13 4.28
C SER A 62 5.55 0.47 4.86
N THR A 63 4.37 1.07 4.63
CA THR A 63 3.08 0.51 5.04
C THR A 63 2.81 -0.83 4.37
N ILE A 64 2.99 -0.93 3.05
CA ILE A 64 2.69 -2.15 2.29
C ILE A 64 3.80 -3.21 2.35
N GLU A 65 5.04 -2.81 2.65
CA GLU A 65 6.14 -3.73 2.95
C GLU A 65 5.89 -4.51 4.25
N ALA A 66 5.28 -3.89 5.27
CA ALA A 66 4.97 -4.55 6.54
C ALA A 66 4.01 -5.74 6.37
N MET A 67 3.16 -5.73 5.35
CA MET A 67 2.22 -6.78 4.99
C MET A 67 2.69 -7.60 3.77
N ARG A 68 3.92 -7.37 3.29
CA ARG A 68 4.51 -7.98 2.09
C ARG A 68 3.58 -8.00 0.88
N VAL A 69 2.96 -6.86 0.56
CA VAL A 69 2.20 -6.71 -0.69
C VAL A 69 3.21 -6.58 -1.84
N ILE A 70 3.69 -7.71 -2.37
CA ILE A 70 4.90 -7.76 -3.21
C ILE A 70 4.78 -6.88 -4.45
N GLU A 71 3.72 -7.07 -5.23
CA GLU A 71 3.56 -6.36 -6.51
C GLU A 71 3.25 -4.87 -6.30
N GLY A 72 2.41 -4.55 -5.30
CA GLY A 72 2.17 -3.17 -4.89
C GLY A 72 3.46 -2.47 -4.43
N THR A 73 4.31 -3.17 -3.67
CA THR A 73 5.61 -2.65 -3.23
C THR A 73 6.52 -2.36 -4.42
N ARG A 74 6.55 -3.25 -5.42
CA ARG A 74 7.35 -3.08 -6.64
C ARG A 74 6.94 -1.82 -7.41
N LEU A 75 5.64 -1.62 -7.63
CA LEU A 75 5.10 -0.45 -8.33
C LEU A 75 5.34 0.85 -7.54
N ILE A 76 5.08 0.87 -6.24
CA ILE A 76 5.30 2.05 -5.40
C ILE A 76 6.78 2.46 -5.38
N LYS A 77 7.72 1.49 -5.35
CA LYS A 77 9.16 1.78 -5.49
C LYS A 77 9.51 2.42 -6.83
N LEU A 78 8.87 1.96 -7.91
CA LEU A 78 9.09 2.50 -9.24
C LEU A 78 8.55 3.92 -9.34
N ILE A 79 7.35 4.19 -8.83
CA ILE A 79 6.74 5.53 -8.74
C ILE A 79 7.64 6.47 -7.94
N GLU A 80 8.09 6.07 -6.74
CA GLU A 80 8.99 6.86 -5.88
C GLU A 80 10.27 7.24 -6.64
N LYS A 81 10.88 6.28 -7.33
CA LYS A 81 12.10 6.50 -8.11
C LYS A 81 11.86 7.41 -9.31
N SER A 82 10.81 7.16 -10.09
CA SER A 82 10.44 7.95 -11.26
C SER A 82 10.17 9.40 -10.90
N ALA A 83 9.42 9.64 -9.82
CA ALA A 83 9.10 10.99 -9.35
C ALA A 83 10.35 11.73 -8.81
N ARG A 84 11.23 11.05 -8.06
CA ARG A 84 12.44 11.70 -7.51
C ARG A 84 13.51 11.99 -8.55
N LEU A 85 13.63 11.13 -9.55
CA LEU A 85 14.66 11.26 -10.59
C LEU A 85 14.14 11.99 -11.84
N ASN A 86 12.86 12.35 -11.89
CA ASN A 86 12.18 12.90 -13.07
C ASN A 86 12.39 12.03 -14.32
N VAL A 87 12.21 10.72 -14.18
CA VAL A 87 12.33 9.74 -15.27
C VAL A 87 11.05 8.94 -15.43
N ASN A 88 10.66 8.66 -16.68
CA ASN A 88 9.42 7.97 -17.02
C ASN A 88 8.19 8.61 -16.34
N VAL A 89 8.16 9.95 -16.30
CA VAL A 89 7.12 10.73 -15.62
C VAL A 89 5.76 10.49 -16.25
N GLU A 90 5.74 10.31 -17.57
CA GLU A 90 4.56 9.98 -18.37
C GLU A 90 3.89 8.67 -17.98
N ALA A 91 4.64 7.73 -17.39
CA ALA A 91 4.10 6.44 -16.93
C ALA A 91 3.60 6.48 -15.47
N ILE A 92 3.90 7.54 -14.71
CA ILE A 92 3.49 7.67 -13.31
C ILE A 92 1.97 7.54 -13.12
N PRO A 93 1.09 8.16 -13.93
CA PRO A 93 -0.35 8.04 -13.76
C PRO A 93 -0.84 6.57 -13.87
N GLU A 94 -0.34 5.82 -14.85
CA GLU A 94 -0.68 4.41 -15.05
C GLU A 94 -0.15 3.54 -13.90
N MET A 95 1.10 3.76 -13.48
CA MET A 95 1.67 3.04 -12.33
C MET A 95 0.89 3.30 -11.04
N ILE A 96 0.44 4.54 -10.81
CA ILE A 96 -0.39 4.90 -9.65
C ILE A 96 -1.74 4.19 -9.73
N HIS A 97 -2.35 4.12 -10.91
CA HIS A 97 -3.60 3.39 -11.12
C HIS A 97 -3.44 1.91 -10.75
N ASP A 98 -2.43 1.23 -11.30
CA ASP A 98 -2.17 -0.19 -11.03
C ASP A 98 -1.87 -0.46 -9.56
N ALA A 99 -1.01 0.37 -8.95
CA ALA A 99 -0.70 0.27 -7.52
C ALA A 99 -1.96 0.46 -6.66
N THR A 100 -2.85 1.38 -7.05
CA THR A 100 -4.11 1.63 -6.36
C THR A 100 -5.01 0.41 -6.42
N THR A 101 -5.15 -0.23 -7.58
CA THR A 101 -5.95 -1.44 -7.75
C THR A 101 -5.46 -2.55 -6.84
N ILE A 102 -4.16 -2.87 -6.88
CA ILE A 102 -3.58 -3.94 -6.06
C ILE A 102 -3.73 -3.65 -4.55
N ILE A 103 -3.47 -2.42 -4.13
CA ILE A 103 -3.54 -2.05 -2.70
C ILE A 103 -5.00 -2.06 -2.21
N ARG A 104 -5.96 -1.59 -3.03
CA ARG A 104 -7.38 -1.66 -2.69
C ARG A 104 -7.88 -3.09 -2.62
N GLU A 105 -7.52 -3.94 -3.59
CA GLU A 105 -7.83 -5.37 -3.55
C GLU A 105 -7.25 -6.04 -2.31
N THR A 106 -6.01 -5.70 -1.94
CA THR A 106 -5.37 -6.19 -0.71
C THR A 106 -6.14 -5.76 0.54
N VAL A 107 -6.53 -4.47 0.62
CA VAL A 107 -7.34 -3.95 1.73
C VAL A 107 -8.68 -4.68 1.82
N THR A 108 -9.38 -4.84 0.70
CA THR A 108 -10.67 -5.55 0.64
C THR A 108 -10.53 -7.02 1.04
N GLN A 109 -9.50 -7.70 0.54
CA GLN A 109 -9.22 -9.09 0.91
C GLN A 109 -8.95 -9.20 2.42
N LEU A 110 -8.10 -8.33 2.97
CA LEU A 110 -7.77 -8.32 4.40
C LEU A 110 -9.00 -8.03 5.28
N GLN A 111 -9.81 -7.04 4.91
CA GLN A 111 -11.04 -6.72 5.64
C GLN A 111 -12.03 -7.88 5.62
N THR A 112 -12.13 -8.60 4.50
CA THR A 112 -12.98 -9.78 4.36
C THR A 112 -12.46 -10.95 5.20
N ASP A 113 -11.17 -11.28 5.08
CA ASP A 113 -10.52 -12.40 5.78
C ASP A 113 -10.58 -12.24 7.31
N LEU A 114 -10.51 -11.00 7.81
CA LEU A 114 -10.47 -10.67 9.24
C LEU A 114 -11.75 -10.03 9.77
N GLN A 115 -12.80 -9.92 8.95
CA GLN A 115 -14.09 -9.31 9.30
C GLN A 115 -13.95 -7.88 9.88
N LEU A 116 -13.01 -7.11 9.32
CA LEU A 116 -12.75 -5.73 9.72
C LEU A 116 -13.79 -4.81 9.05
N GLN A 117 -14.95 -4.67 9.69
CA GLN A 117 -15.94 -3.64 9.33
C GLN A 117 -15.45 -2.24 9.69
#